data_AF-A0A2H0MP77-F1
#
_entry.id   AF-A0A2H0MP77-F1
#
_cell.length_a   1.000
_cell.length_b   1.000
_cell.length_c   1.000
_cell.angle_alpha   90.00
_cell.angle_beta   90.00
_cell.angle_gamma   90.00
#
_symmetry.space_group_name_H-M   'P 1'
#
loop_
_entity.id
_entity.type
_entity.pdbx_description
1 polymer ?
#
loop_
_entity_poly.entity_id
_entity_poly.type
_entity_poly.pdbx_seq_one_letter_code
_entity_poly.pdbx_strand_id
1 'polypeptide(L)'
;MDVNWKYLLITFVLAAIVGGGTFWFSRVGELPAAVNLPEIQKPKETEIAKEENPLARAVEQGKEFLLRMEDEEKHGFHKYYYALEDRFEERLHTVYSASIIYTLLKIYDFDGDERIFKKLPQWGEFLLSMQNKTGKAEGAFHYSLYLSPEEKEEKFVVGTAALSIFTLLDLYERTETPEYLESAKLAGDWLLGMQQDNGIMKAYQRYEEGKWYYGTQESLL
;
A
#
# COMPACT_ATOMS: atom_id res chain seq x y z
N MET A 1 7.19 28.04 -15.95
CA MET A 1 6.07 27.10 -15.72
C MET A 1 6.67 25.93 -14.98
N ASP A 2 6.63 25.98 -13.65
CA ASP A 2 7.20 24.92 -12.80
C ASP A 2 6.17 23.80 -12.68
N VAL A 3 6.50 22.65 -13.25
CA VAL A 3 5.71 21.44 -13.11
C VAL A 3 5.95 20.90 -11.71
N ASN A 4 4.89 20.78 -10.92
CA ASN A 4 4.94 20.28 -9.55
C ASN A 4 5.05 18.74 -9.57
N TRP A 5 6.28 18.27 -9.34
CA TRP A 5 6.67 16.85 -9.41
C TRP A 5 5.90 15.92 -8.44
N LYS A 6 5.30 16.45 -7.37
CA LYS A 6 4.52 15.64 -6.42
C LYS A 6 3.20 15.13 -7.03
N TYR A 7 2.59 15.91 -7.93
CA TYR A 7 1.35 15.50 -8.61
C TYR A 7 1.59 14.50 -9.75
N LEU A 8 2.80 14.51 -10.33
CA LEU A 8 3.25 13.51 -11.30
C LEU A 8 3.41 12.13 -10.66
N LEU A 9 3.85 12.07 -9.39
CA LEU A 9 3.98 10.81 -8.66
C LEU A 9 2.60 10.16 -8.38
N ILE A 10 1.60 10.98 -8.04
CA ILE A 10 0.22 10.54 -7.78
C ILE A 10 -0.43 9.99 -9.07
N THR A 11 -0.17 10.62 -10.22
CA THR A 11 -0.64 10.10 -11.51
C THR A 11 0.06 8.80 -11.91
N PHE A 12 1.33 8.62 -11.58
CA PHE A 12 2.07 7.39 -11.85
C PHE A 12 1.54 6.19 -11.03
N VAL A 13 1.19 6.40 -9.76
CA VAL A 13 0.61 5.34 -8.92
C VAL A 13 -0.78 4.94 -9.41
N LEU A 14 -1.61 5.91 -9.83
CA LEU A 14 -2.92 5.64 -10.43
C LEU A 14 -2.82 4.94 -11.80
N ALA A 15 -1.82 5.27 -12.62
CA ALA A 15 -1.60 4.62 -13.91
C ALA A 15 -1.07 3.18 -13.75
N ALA A 16 -0.19 2.92 -12.78
CA ALA A 16 0.33 1.57 -12.50
C ALA A 16 -0.75 0.59 -11.99
N ILE A 17 -1.80 1.11 -11.34
CA ILE A 17 -2.96 0.31 -10.89
C ILE A 17 -3.89 -0.05 -12.07
N VAL A 18 -3.85 0.69 -13.19
CA VAL A 18 -4.81 0.55 -14.30
C VAL A 18 -4.18 0.02 -15.60
N GLY A 19 -2.87 0.08 -15.82
CA GLY A 19 -2.28 -0.46 -17.04
C GLY A 19 -0.76 -0.55 -17.03
N GLY A 20 -0.25 -1.76 -17.29
CA GLY A 20 1.18 -2.01 -17.46
C GLY A 20 1.76 -1.29 -18.69
N GLY A 21 2.96 -0.73 -18.53
CA GLY A 21 3.74 -0.13 -19.62
C GLY A 21 5.00 0.56 -19.12
N THR A 22 6.15 -0.05 -19.36
CA THR A 22 7.51 0.46 -19.11
C THR A 22 7.82 1.72 -19.92
N PHE A 23 8.47 2.73 -19.31
CA PHE A 23 9.36 3.65 -20.03
C PHE A 23 10.55 4.10 -19.15
N TRP A 24 11.73 4.01 -19.77
CA TRP A 24 13.06 4.24 -19.21
C TRP A 24 13.46 5.73 -19.36
N PHE A 25 14.11 6.34 -18.36
CA PHE A 25 15.06 7.44 -18.58
C PHE A 25 16.13 7.47 -17.49
N SER A 26 17.38 7.66 -17.91
CA SER A 26 18.60 7.63 -17.09
C SER A 26 19.04 9.00 -16.56
N ARG A 27 19.80 8.95 -15.45
CA ARG A 27 20.80 9.92 -14.91
C ARG A 27 20.32 11.30 -14.44
N VAL A 28 20.47 11.52 -13.13
CA VAL A 28 21.03 12.73 -12.47
C VAL A 28 21.70 12.19 -11.19
N GLY A 29 23.00 12.35 -10.92
CA GLY A 29 23.75 13.60 -10.75
C GLY A 29 23.76 13.98 -9.27
N GLU A 30 24.92 13.99 -8.62
CA GLU A 30 25.11 14.25 -7.17
C GLU A 30 24.45 15.58 -6.73
N LEU A 31 23.72 15.55 -5.60
CA LEU A 31 23.10 16.74 -4.98
C LEU A 31 24.09 17.42 -4.02
N PRO A 32 24.34 18.74 -4.15
CA PRO A 32 25.07 19.50 -3.14
C PRO A 32 24.17 19.87 -1.95
N ALA A 33 24.82 20.16 -0.82
CA ALA A 33 24.21 20.37 0.49
C ALA A 33 23.21 21.54 0.57
N ALA A 34 22.16 21.28 1.37
CA ALA A 34 21.16 22.17 1.98
C ALA A 34 21.05 23.63 1.47
N VAL A 35 20.04 23.88 0.64
CA VAL A 35 19.50 25.22 0.37
C VAL A 35 18.37 25.51 1.36
N ASN A 36 18.50 26.58 2.16
CA ASN A 36 17.42 27.09 3.00
C ASN A 36 16.30 27.65 2.11
N LEU A 37 15.14 26.97 2.09
CA LEU A 37 13.95 27.42 1.37
C LEU A 37 13.13 28.38 2.27
N PRO A 38 12.60 29.49 1.71
CA PRO A 38 11.78 30.41 2.47
C PRO A 38 10.45 29.77 2.89
N GLU A 39 9.97 30.16 4.07
CA GLU A 39 8.72 29.69 4.67
C GLU A 39 7.52 30.09 3.79
N ILE A 40 6.87 29.09 3.20
CA ILE A 40 5.72 29.29 2.31
C ILE A 40 4.48 29.55 3.17
N GLN A 41 3.93 30.76 3.08
CA GLN A 41 2.61 31.05 3.66
C GLN A 41 1.55 30.20 2.96
N LYS A 42 0.88 29.32 3.73
CA LYS A 42 -0.29 28.58 3.25
C LYS A 42 -1.39 29.57 2.83
N PRO A 43 -1.98 29.45 1.63
CA PRO A 43 -3.09 30.30 1.25
C PRO A 43 -4.29 30.01 2.16
N LYS A 44 -4.98 31.07 2.59
CA LYS A 44 -6.29 30.95 3.25
C LYS A 44 -7.28 30.37 2.23
N GLU A 45 -7.61 29.09 2.35
CA GLU A 45 -8.69 28.47 1.61
C GLU A 45 -10.04 29.01 2.11
N THR A 46 -10.68 29.84 1.29
CA THR A 46 -12.08 30.21 1.45
C THR A 46 -12.97 28.99 1.14
N GLU A 47 -13.84 28.63 2.09
CA GLU A 47 -14.81 27.51 2.07
C GLU A 47 -15.72 27.43 0.82
N ILE A 48 -15.74 28.44 -0.03
CA ILE A 48 -16.62 28.52 -1.21
C ILE A 48 -16.02 27.78 -2.43
N ALA A 49 -14.75 27.38 -2.42
CA ALA A 49 -14.06 26.83 -3.61
C ALA A 49 -14.10 25.29 -3.76
N LYS A 50 -14.72 24.53 -2.84
CA LYS A 50 -14.72 23.06 -2.91
C LYS A 50 -15.71 22.48 -3.94
N GLU A 51 -16.81 23.17 -4.27
CA GLU A 51 -17.83 22.62 -5.19
C GLU A 51 -17.46 22.72 -6.68
N GLU A 52 -16.58 23.64 -7.08
CA GLU A 52 -16.23 23.87 -8.50
C GLU A 52 -14.94 23.19 -8.97
N ASN A 53 -14.17 22.52 -8.10
CA ASN A 53 -12.93 21.85 -8.50
C ASN A 53 -13.19 20.38 -8.90
N PRO A 54 -13.11 20.02 -10.20
CA PRO A 54 -13.37 18.65 -10.65
C PRO A 54 -12.39 17.63 -10.07
N LEU A 55 -11.15 18.04 -9.78
CA LEU A 55 -10.14 17.18 -9.17
C LEU A 55 -10.50 16.85 -7.71
N ALA A 56 -10.91 17.86 -6.93
CA ALA A 56 -11.33 17.64 -5.54
C ALA A 56 -12.54 16.71 -5.48
N ARG A 57 -13.48 16.86 -6.41
CA ARG A 57 -14.63 15.95 -6.55
C ARG A 57 -14.20 14.53 -6.90
N ALA A 58 -13.24 14.35 -7.81
CA ALA A 58 -12.72 13.03 -8.17
C ALA A 58 -11.98 12.36 -7.01
N VAL A 59 -11.19 13.11 -6.25
CA VAL A 59 -10.52 12.63 -5.03
C VAL A 59 -11.55 12.19 -3.99
N GLU A 60 -12.60 12.99 -3.76
CA GLU A 60 -13.67 12.65 -2.82
C GLU A 60 -14.41 11.37 -3.23
N GLN A 61 -14.81 11.25 -4.50
CA GLN A 61 -15.46 10.04 -5.02
C GLN A 61 -14.56 8.81 -4.90
N GLY A 62 -13.27 8.95 -5.20
CA GLY A 62 -12.28 7.89 -5.02
C GLY A 62 -12.13 7.48 -3.56
N LYS A 63 -12.03 8.45 -2.64
CA LYS A 63 -11.95 8.21 -1.19
C LYS A 63 -13.17 7.43 -0.70
N GLU A 64 -14.38 7.88 -1.04
CA GLU A 64 -15.61 7.19 -0.62
C GLU A 64 -15.68 5.76 -1.16
N PHE A 65 -15.26 5.53 -2.40
CA PHE A 65 -15.17 4.19 -2.96
C PHE A 65 -14.18 3.32 -2.18
N LEU A 66 -12.97 3.83 -1.91
CA LEU A 66 -11.95 3.10 -1.15
C LEU A 66 -12.41 2.78 0.28
N LEU A 67 -13.02 3.73 0.98
CA LEU A 67 -13.58 3.50 2.31
C LEU A 67 -14.68 2.43 2.30
N ARG A 68 -15.49 2.36 1.23
CA ARG A 68 -16.51 1.33 1.04
C ARG A 68 -15.92 -0.08 0.82
N MET A 69 -14.68 -0.19 0.34
CA MET A 69 -14.01 -1.48 0.14
C MET A 69 -13.48 -2.11 1.44
N GLU A 70 -13.53 -1.39 2.56
CA GLU A 70 -13.15 -1.91 3.87
C GLU A 70 -14.16 -2.96 4.34
N ASP A 71 -13.67 -4.11 4.78
CA ASP A 71 -14.46 -5.07 5.54
C ASP A 71 -14.68 -4.56 6.97
N GLU A 72 -15.94 -4.50 7.40
CA GLU A 72 -16.31 -3.86 8.67
C GLU A 72 -15.79 -4.58 9.92
N GLU A 73 -15.55 -5.89 9.85
CA GLU A 73 -15.13 -6.69 10.99
C GLU A 73 -13.61 -6.84 11.05
N LYS A 74 -12.99 -7.13 9.90
CA LYS A 74 -11.56 -7.45 9.80
C LYS A 74 -10.71 -6.25 9.43
N HIS A 75 -11.31 -5.17 8.93
CA HIS A 75 -10.63 -3.92 8.56
C HIS A 75 -9.55 -4.07 7.47
N GLY A 76 -9.56 -5.19 6.74
CA GLY A 76 -8.85 -5.34 5.48
C GLY A 76 -9.71 -4.88 4.31
N PHE A 77 -9.13 -4.85 3.11
CA PHE A 77 -9.81 -4.38 1.92
C PHE A 77 -10.00 -5.50 0.89
N HIS A 78 -11.19 -5.52 0.31
CA HIS A 78 -11.50 -6.35 -0.83
C HIS A 78 -10.70 -5.90 -2.06
N LYS A 79 -10.41 -6.81 -2.99
CA LYS A 79 -9.85 -6.47 -4.30
C LYS A 79 -10.96 -6.31 -5.34
N TYR A 80 -11.98 -7.17 -5.30
CA TYR A 80 -13.04 -7.17 -6.30
C TYR A 80 -14.38 -6.69 -5.75
N TYR A 81 -15.04 -5.87 -6.58
CA TYR A 81 -16.43 -5.46 -6.44
C TYR A 81 -17.22 -6.01 -7.64
N TYR A 82 -18.25 -6.79 -7.36
CA TYR A 82 -19.14 -7.38 -8.36
C TYR A 82 -20.35 -6.46 -8.54
N ALA A 83 -20.32 -5.64 -9.59
CA ALA A 83 -21.30 -4.56 -9.80
C ALA A 83 -22.72 -5.05 -10.08
N LEU A 84 -22.90 -6.23 -10.66
CA LEU A 84 -24.23 -6.77 -10.96
C LEU A 84 -24.96 -7.21 -9.68
N GLU A 85 -24.20 -7.70 -8.70
CA GLU A 85 -24.70 -8.20 -7.42
C GLU A 85 -24.57 -7.18 -6.29
N ASP A 86 -23.98 -6.02 -6.56
CA ASP A 86 -23.67 -4.97 -5.59
C ASP A 86 -22.98 -5.49 -4.32
N ARG A 87 -21.97 -6.35 -4.50
CA ARG A 87 -21.24 -6.99 -3.39
C ARG A 87 -19.75 -7.05 -3.63
N PHE A 88 -18.99 -7.14 -2.55
CA PHE A 88 -17.56 -7.45 -2.62
C PHE A 88 -17.32 -8.96 -2.62
N GLU A 89 -16.11 -9.36 -2.99
CA GLU A 89 -15.65 -10.73 -2.82
C GLU A 89 -15.52 -11.12 -1.34
N GLU A 90 -15.66 -12.41 -1.03
CA GLU A 90 -15.47 -12.94 0.33
C GLU A 90 -13.98 -13.19 0.64
N ARG A 91 -13.13 -12.23 0.29
CA ARG A 91 -11.69 -12.31 0.42
C ARG A 91 -11.08 -10.92 0.62
N LEU A 92 -10.12 -10.83 1.52
CA LEU A 92 -9.33 -9.62 1.75
C LEU A 92 -7.92 -9.85 1.24
N HIS A 93 -7.36 -8.88 0.52
CA HIS A 93 -6.05 -9.01 -0.09
C HIS A 93 -5.05 -8.07 0.58
N THR A 94 -4.01 -8.61 1.22
CA THR A 94 -3.05 -7.81 1.99
C THR A 94 -2.38 -6.73 1.16
N VAL A 95 -2.05 -7.03 -0.11
CA VAL A 95 -1.44 -6.06 -1.02
C VAL A 95 -2.39 -4.90 -1.35
N TYR A 96 -3.69 -5.20 -1.51
CA TYR A 96 -4.72 -4.20 -1.76
C TYR A 96 -4.95 -3.38 -0.49
N SER A 97 -5.11 -4.03 0.67
CA SER A 97 -5.21 -3.34 1.96
C SER A 97 -4.04 -2.38 2.17
N ALA A 98 -2.80 -2.84 2.03
CA ALA A 98 -1.62 -1.99 2.20
C ALA A 98 -1.64 -0.77 1.26
N SER A 99 -1.90 -0.99 -0.03
CA SER A 99 -1.92 0.10 -1.02
C SER A 99 -3.08 1.09 -0.84
N ILE A 100 -4.26 0.59 -0.43
CA ILE A 100 -5.44 1.44 -0.17
C ILE A 100 -5.23 2.24 1.10
N ILE A 101 -4.74 1.63 2.18
CA ILE A 101 -4.38 2.34 3.42
C ILE A 101 -3.38 3.45 3.11
N TYR A 102 -2.30 3.14 2.38
CA TYR A 102 -1.31 4.14 2.00
C TYR A 102 -1.92 5.27 1.16
N THR A 103 -2.81 4.95 0.22
CA THR A 103 -3.53 5.95 -0.57
C THR A 103 -4.42 6.83 0.29
N LEU A 104 -5.16 6.25 1.24
CA LEU A 104 -6.00 6.98 2.19
C LEU A 104 -5.14 7.88 3.10
N LEU A 105 -3.95 7.44 3.52
CA LEU A 105 -3.00 8.30 4.25
C LEU A 105 -2.60 9.54 3.43
N LYS A 106 -2.36 9.38 2.12
CA LYS A 106 -2.07 10.52 1.23
C LYS A 106 -3.27 11.42 0.98
N ILE A 107 -4.48 10.87 0.99
CA ILE A 107 -5.70 11.67 0.93
C ILE A 107 -5.90 12.44 2.24
N TYR A 108 -5.65 11.82 3.40
CA TYR A 108 -5.67 12.51 4.69
C TYR A 108 -4.66 13.67 4.74
N ASP A 109 -3.45 13.49 4.22
CA ASP A 109 -2.48 14.58 4.10
C ASP A 109 -2.98 15.74 3.24
N PHE A 110 -3.90 15.47 2.32
CA PHE A 110 -4.50 16.45 1.41
C PHE A 110 -5.71 17.17 2.01
N ASP A 111 -6.65 16.46 2.63
CA ASP A 111 -7.94 17.02 3.06
C ASP A 111 -8.22 17.01 4.58
N GLY A 112 -7.40 16.31 5.37
CA GLY A 112 -7.56 16.19 6.82
C GLY A 112 -8.78 15.39 7.26
N ASP A 113 -9.28 14.45 6.46
CA ASP A 113 -10.45 13.65 6.81
C ASP A 113 -10.22 12.75 8.03
N GLU A 114 -10.70 13.19 9.19
CA GLU A 114 -10.59 12.49 10.47
C GLU A 114 -11.18 11.08 10.49
N ARG A 115 -12.03 10.69 9.53
CA ARG A 115 -12.48 9.30 9.39
C ARG A 115 -11.31 8.36 9.14
N ILE A 116 -10.32 8.81 8.35
CA ILE A 116 -9.12 8.05 8.01
C ILE A 116 -8.23 7.90 9.24
N PHE A 117 -7.98 9.01 9.95
CA PHE A 117 -7.13 9.00 11.15
C PHE A 117 -7.68 8.06 12.25
N LYS A 118 -9.00 8.01 12.42
CA LYS A 118 -9.65 7.14 13.41
C LYS A 118 -9.54 5.64 13.11
N LYS A 119 -9.21 5.28 11.86
CA LYS A 119 -9.12 3.88 11.39
C LYS A 119 -7.70 3.33 11.40
N LEU A 120 -6.69 4.17 11.64
CA LEU A 120 -5.27 3.75 11.58
C LEU A 120 -4.95 2.56 12.50
N PRO A 121 -5.44 2.50 13.76
CA PRO A 121 -5.17 1.35 14.62
C PRO A 121 -5.67 0.04 14.00
N GLN A 122 -6.91 0.02 13.52
CA GLN A 122 -7.55 -1.17 12.96
C GLN A 122 -6.89 -1.63 11.66
N TRP A 123 -6.56 -0.69 10.78
CA TRP A 123 -5.84 -0.99 9.53
C TRP A 123 -4.42 -1.50 9.79
N GLY A 124 -3.72 -0.92 10.76
CA GLY A 124 -2.42 -1.40 11.19
C GLY A 124 -2.51 -2.81 11.80
N GLU A 125 -3.50 -3.07 12.66
CA GLU A 125 -3.79 -4.38 13.22
C GLU A 125 -4.05 -5.43 12.14
N PHE A 126 -4.85 -5.10 11.11
CA PHE A 126 -5.06 -5.99 9.97
C PHE A 126 -3.73 -6.36 9.30
N LEU A 127 -2.91 -5.36 8.93
CA LEU A 127 -1.62 -5.62 8.26
C LEU A 127 -0.69 -6.47 9.13
N LEU A 128 -0.56 -6.15 10.42
CA LEU A 128 0.25 -6.91 11.36
C LEU A 128 -0.24 -8.36 11.51
N SER A 129 -1.56 -8.56 11.51
CA SER A 129 -2.17 -9.89 11.58
C SER A 129 -1.84 -10.73 10.35
N MET A 130 -1.64 -10.11 9.18
CA MET A 130 -1.31 -10.79 7.94
C MET A 130 0.17 -11.15 7.82
N GLN A 131 1.05 -10.66 8.72
CA GLN A 131 2.45 -11.04 8.72
C GLN A 131 2.65 -12.42 9.36
N ASN A 132 3.32 -13.32 8.65
CA ASN A 132 3.74 -14.59 9.19
C ASN A 132 4.93 -14.40 10.16
N LYS A 133 4.81 -14.96 11.36
CA LYS A 133 5.76 -14.73 12.46
C LYS A 133 6.72 -15.89 12.71
N THR A 134 6.65 -16.97 11.92
CA THR A 134 7.45 -18.17 12.17
C THR A 134 7.85 -18.90 10.89
N GLY A 135 8.91 -19.70 10.96
CA GLY A 135 9.26 -20.65 9.91
C GLY A 135 9.86 -20.01 8.66
N LYS A 136 9.80 -20.71 7.52
CA LYS A 136 10.54 -20.34 6.29
C LYS A 136 10.07 -19.05 5.61
N ALA A 137 8.90 -18.55 5.96
CA ALA A 137 8.33 -17.32 5.43
C ALA A 137 8.17 -16.26 6.54
N GLU A 138 8.94 -16.37 7.63
CA GLU A 138 8.93 -15.38 8.72
C GLU A 138 9.20 -13.98 8.15
N GLY A 139 8.41 -12.98 8.57
CA GLY A 139 8.46 -11.61 8.08
C GLY A 139 7.62 -11.35 6.82
N ALA A 140 7.32 -12.38 6.04
CA ALA A 140 6.46 -12.26 4.86
C ALA A 140 4.98 -12.05 5.25
N PHE A 141 4.18 -11.55 4.31
CA PHE A 141 2.73 -11.39 4.51
C PHE A 141 1.95 -12.42 3.70
N HIS A 142 0.96 -13.03 4.35
CA HIS A 142 -0.04 -13.84 3.66
C HIS A 142 -0.71 -13.00 2.57
N TYR A 143 -0.83 -13.56 1.38
CA TYR A 143 -1.34 -12.84 0.21
C TYR A 143 -2.80 -12.39 0.39
N SER A 144 -3.59 -13.19 1.11
CA SER A 144 -5.00 -12.91 1.37
C SER A 144 -5.55 -13.65 2.58
N LEU A 145 -6.67 -13.16 3.09
CA LEU A 145 -7.55 -13.81 4.06
C LEU A 145 -8.86 -14.20 3.36
N TYR A 146 -9.20 -15.48 3.35
CA TYR A 146 -10.54 -15.95 3.02
C TYR A 146 -11.46 -15.68 4.21
N LEU A 147 -12.69 -15.22 3.97
CA LEU A 147 -13.66 -14.93 5.05
C LEU A 147 -14.53 -16.14 5.40
N SER A 148 -14.67 -17.11 4.47
CA SER A 148 -15.48 -18.31 4.65
C SER A 148 -14.84 -19.52 3.95
N PRO A 149 -14.17 -20.44 4.68
CA PRO A 149 -13.79 -20.30 6.10
C PRO A 149 -12.77 -19.19 6.33
N GLU A 150 -12.65 -18.72 7.58
CA GLU A 150 -11.63 -17.74 7.94
C GLU A 150 -10.23 -18.39 7.91
N GLU A 151 -9.50 -18.18 6.82
CA GLU A 151 -8.20 -18.81 6.60
C GLU A 151 -7.25 -17.91 5.81
N LYS A 152 -6.00 -17.84 6.25
CA LYS A 152 -4.95 -17.11 5.52
C LYS A 152 -4.36 -18.02 4.45
N GLU A 153 -4.28 -17.52 3.23
CA GLU A 153 -3.61 -18.26 2.15
C GLU A 153 -2.12 -18.43 2.48
N GLU A 154 -1.60 -19.65 2.41
CA GLU A 154 -0.16 -19.96 2.58
C GLU A 154 0.66 -19.61 1.33
N LYS A 155 0.48 -18.39 0.85
CA LYS A 155 1.16 -17.79 -0.29
C LYS A 155 1.71 -16.43 0.12
N PHE A 156 2.97 -16.19 -0.20
CA PHE A 156 3.73 -15.01 0.16
C PHE A 156 4.34 -14.42 -1.11
N VAL A 157 3.93 -13.22 -1.48
CA VAL A 157 4.33 -12.57 -2.73
C VAL A 157 5.25 -11.39 -2.41
N VAL A 158 6.34 -11.22 -3.16
CA VAL A 158 7.31 -10.15 -2.89
C VAL A 158 6.70 -8.76 -3.00
N GLY A 159 5.80 -8.55 -3.98
CA GLY A 159 5.05 -7.30 -4.12
C GLY A 159 4.15 -6.99 -2.92
N THR A 160 3.60 -8.01 -2.26
CA THR A 160 2.81 -7.82 -1.03
C THR A 160 3.69 -7.27 0.08
N ALA A 161 4.83 -7.91 0.35
CA ALA A 161 5.75 -7.44 1.38
C ALA A 161 6.29 -6.03 1.08
N ALA A 162 6.69 -5.77 -0.17
CA ALA A 162 7.22 -4.46 -0.57
C ALA A 162 6.21 -3.33 -0.34
N LEU A 163 4.95 -3.52 -0.75
CA LEU A 163 3.90 -2.50 -0.53
C LEU A 163 3.50 -2.37 0.94
N SER A 164 3.46 -3.48 1.69
CA SER A 164 3.22 -3.44 3.13
C SER A 164 4.31 -2.67 3.89
N ILE A 165 5.58 -2.76 3.48
CA ILE A 165 6.68 -1.99 4.10
C ILE A 165 6.42 -0.49 4.01
N PHE A 166 6.07 0.04 2.83
CA PHE A 166 5.81 1.46 2.67
C PHE A 166 4.67 1.94 3.57
N THR A 167 3.57 1.17 3.61
CA THR A 167 2.41 1.51 4.46
C THR A 167 2.76 1.45 5.95
N LEU A 168 3.50 0.43 6.39
CA LEU A 168 3.90 0.27 7.79
C LEU A 168 4.86 1.38 8.25
N LEU A 169 5.78 1.81 7.39
CA LEU A 169 6.67 2.94 7.70
C LEU A 169 5.87 4.25 7.83
N ASP A 170 4.90 4.49 6.94
CA ASP A 170 4.03 5.68 7.02
C ASP A 170 3.15 5.65 8.28
N LEU A 171 2.62 4.48 8.65
CA LEU A 171 1.90 4.30 9.92
C LEU A 171 2.81 4.58 11.12
N TYR A 172 4.04 4.05 11.13
CA TYR A 172 5.02 4.30 12.18
C TYR A 172 5.35 5.79 12.32
N GLU A 173 5.59 6.49 11.21
CA GLU A 173 5.89 7.93 11.23
C GLU A 173 4.77 8.75 11.86
N ARG A 174 3.51 8.31 11.75
CA ARG A 174 2.33 9.01 12.26
C ARG A 174 1.98 8.66 13.69
N THR A 175 2.13 7.39 14.07
CA THR A 175 1.64 6.88 15.35
C THR A 175 2.75 6.58 16.35
N GLU A 176 4.01 6.56 15.89
CA GLU A 176 5.20 6.13 16.64
C GLU A 176 5.06 4.71 17.23
N THR A 177 4.15 3.89 16.69
CA THR A 177 3.87 2.53 17.17
C THR A 177 4.99 1.58 16.71
N PRO A 178 5.85 1.10 17.62
CA PRO A 178 7.08 0.39 17.25
C PRO A 178 6.84 -0.91 16.48
N GLU A 179 5.70 -1.57 16.69
CA GLU A 179 5.31 -2.80 16.01
C GLU A 179 5.27 -2.64 14.49
N TYR A 180 4.92 -1.46 13.98
CA TYR A 180 4.91 -1.21 12.54
C TYR A 180 6.33 -1.15 11.97
N LEU A 181 7.26 -0.49 12.65
CA LEU A 181 8.66 -0.44 12.25
C LEU A 181 9.31 -1.83 12.30
N GLU A 182 9.08 -2.58 13.38
CA GLU A 182 9.62 -3.93 13.51
C GLU A 182 9.04 -4.88 12.45
N SER A 183 7.74 -4.78 12.17
CA SER A 183 7.11 -5.51 11.07
C SER A 183 7.72 -5.17 9.72
N ALA A 184 7.98 -3.89 9.44
CA ALA A 184 8.62 -3.45 8.20
C ALA A 184 10.06 -3.99 8.07
N LYS A 185 10.84 -4.03 9.16
CA LYS A 185 12.19 -4.63 9.17
C LYS A 185 12.16 -6.12 8.86
N LEU A 186 11.29 -6.88 9.53
CA LEU A 186 11.14 -8.32 9.29
C LEU A 186 10.74 -8.62 7.83
N ALA A 187 9.87 -7.80 7.26
CA ALA A 187 9.49 -7.91 5.86
C ALA A 187 10.66 -7.60 4.92
N GLY A 188 11.48 -6.61 5.25
CA GLY A 188 12.73 -6.29 4.55
C GLY A 188 13.71 -7.47 4.58
N ASP A 189 13.92 -8.08 5.74
CA ASP A 189 14.79 -9.26 5.90
C ASP A 189 14.29 -10.44 5.04
N TRP A 190 12.98 -10.68 5.01
CA TRP A 190 12.41 -11.70 4.14
C TRP A 190 12.62 -11.39 2.65
N LEU A 191 12.43 -10.13 2.23
CA LEU A 191 12.69 -9.71 0.85
C LEU A 191 14.15 -9.93 0.45
N LEU A 192 15.11 -9.62 1.33
CA LEU A 192 16.52 -9.91 1.07
C LEU A 192 16.77 -11.41 0.87
N GLY A 193 16.07 -12.29 1.59
CA GLY A 193 16.11 -13.74 1.38
C GLY A 193 15.44 -14.22 0.08
N MET A 194 14.59 -13.39 -0.53
CA MET A 194 13.93 -13.66 -1.81
C MET A 194 14.74 -13.21 -3.02
N GLN A 195 15.77 -12.39 -2.81
CA GLN A 195 16.72 -11.97 -3.84
C GLN A 195 17.70 -13.10 -4.19
N GLN A 196 17.97 -13.27 -5.48
CA GLN A 196 18.99 -14.17 -6.00
C GLN A 196 20.34 -13.43 -6.12
N ASP A 197 21.44 -14.17 -6.24
CA ASP A 197 22.80 -13.59 -6.36
C ASP A 197 22.97 -12.61 -7.54
N ASN A 198 22.14 -12.75 -8.58
CA ASN A 198 22.11 -11.86 -9.74
C ASN A 198 21.20 -10.62 -9.56
N GLY A 199 20.63 -10.45 -8.36
CA GLY A 199 19.72 -9.35 -8.01
C GLY A 199 18.25 -9.59 -8.36
N ILE A 200 17.90 -10.66 -9.08
CA ILE A 200 16.52 -10.97 -9.46
C ILE A 200 15.73 -11.47 -8.25
N MET A 201 14.49 -11.01 -8.11
CA MET A 201 13.58 -11.42 -7.04
C MET A 201 12.76 -12.64 -7.46
N LYS A 202 12.71 -13.66 -6.60
CA LYS A 202 11.70 -14.73 -6.72
C LYS A 202 10.31 -14.10 -6.56
N ALA A 203 9.36 -14.38 -7.45
CA ALA A 203 8.06 -13.70 -7.39
C ALA A 203 7.21 -14.05 -6.14
N TYR A 204 7.25 -15.30 -5.70
CA TYR A 204 6.51 -15.74 -4.54
C TYR A 204 7.11 -17.00 -3.90
N GLN A 205 6.67 -17.26 -2.68
CA GLN A 205 6.85 -18.49 -1.93
C GLN A 205 5.45 -19.02 -1.57
N ARG A 206 5.15 -20.30 -1.83
CA ARG A 206 3.87 -20.94 -1.52
C ARG A 206 4.11 -22.26 -0.81
N TYR A 207 3.29 -22.57 0.18
CA TYR A 207 3.21 -23.91 0.75
C TYR A 207 2.01 -24.65 0.18
N GLU A 208 2.24 -25.88 -0.28
CA GLU A 208 1.20 -26.73 -0.86
C GLU A 208 1.64 -28.20 -0.70
N GLU A 209 0.72 -29.09 -0.34
CA GLU A 209 0.97 -30.54 -0.21
C GLU A 209 2.22 -30.91 0.62
N GLY A 210 2.49 -30.16 1.69
CA GLY A 210 3.63 -30.42 2.57
C GLY A 210 4.98 -29.90 2.07
N LYS A 211 5.01 -29.15 0.96
CA LYS A 211 6.24 -28.67 0.32
C LYS A 211 6.18 -27.18 0.02
N TRP A 212 7.37 -26.57 0.06
CA TRP A 212 7.56 -25.18 -0.32
C TRP A 212 7.92 -25.07 -1.80
N TYR A 213 7.19 -24.21 -2.51
CA TYR A 213 7.40 -23.87 -3.91
C TYR A 213 7.77 -22.41 -4.03
N TYR A 214 8.64 -22.08 -4.98
CA TYR A 214 8.97 -20.72 -5.34
C TYR A 214 8.48 -20.43 -6.77
N GLY A 215 7.97 -19.24 -7.00
CA GLY A 215 7.56 -18.79 -8.32
C GLY A 215 8.75 -18.77 -9.29
N THR A 216 8.57 -19.34 -10.47
CA THR A 216 9.55 -19.35 -11.56
C THR A 216 9.45 -18.12 -12.46
N GLN A 217 8.36 -17.35 -12.35
CA GLN A 217 8.23 -16.07 -13.03
C GLN A 217 9.08 -15.03 -12.29
N GLU A 218 9.83 -14.25 -13.07
CA GLU A 218 10.63 -13.15 -12.54
C GLU A 218 9.71 -12.00 -12.12
N SER A 219 9.92 -11.46 -10.92
CA SER A 219 9.25 -10.24 -10.48
C SER A 219 10.16 -9.06 -10.77
N LEU A 220 9.76 -8.21 -11.71
CA LEU A 220 10.31 -6.87 -11.88
C LEU A 220 9.59 -5.97 -10.87
N LEU A 221 10.18 -5.78 -9.69
CA LEU A 221 9.74 -4.78 -8.72
C LEU A 221 10.16 -3.38 -9.20
#